data_AF-A0A8S9X7D5-F1
#
_entry.id   AF-A0A8S9X7D5-F1
#
_cell.length_a   1.000
_cell.length_b   1.000
_cell.length_c   1.000
_cell.angle_alpha   90.00
_cell.angle_beta   90.00
_cell.angle_gamma   90.00
#
_symmetry.space_group_name_H-M   'P 1'
#
loop_
_entity.id
_entity.type
_entity.pdbx_description
1 polymer ?
#
loop_
_entity_poly.entity_id
_entity_poly.type
_entity_poly.pdbx_seq_one_letter_code
_entity_poly.pdbx_strand_id
1 'polypeptide(L)'
;MFILIAIIICLIFFRRDTAVFNILKGFFDKISPTRKVFETAAEVAARDVPLESHFVTTSDGYILNLFRIFHKLPAPGRVVLFQHGMLSNSSDWVAVDQSIAFQLVEKGWDVWLGNNRGNVYCREHVTFSRYSKSFNSYSFHEMGMYDLPAIIDYIREKTDRQKIVYVGHSQGNSQFFAMMSLLPEMNDKILAMFALAPVASLAHARARVQIMYKMAVILRAPRRIFEMIGFHRLSSYFPRFLYPLLDITSPLWCPIANYAVGHRLLNIFCSYPCPTIICNSFEYFFLFRIRNGTTWQELEHYSRA
;
A
#
# COMPACT_ATOMS: atom_id res chain seq x y z
N MET A 1 9.57 30.66 8.83
CA MET A 1 9.30 30.04 7.51
C MET A 1 10.57 29.86 6.68
N PHE A 2 11.36 30.91 6.43
CA PHE A 2 12.63 30.82 5.67
C PHE A 2 13.73 29.96 6.31
N ILE A 3 13.85 29.97 7.65
CA ILE A 3 14.83 29.13 8.37
C ILE A 3 14.49 27.64 8.25
N LEU A 4 13.19 27.29 8.31
CA LEU A 4 12.73 25.90 8.16
C LEU A 4 12.97 25.39 6.74
N ILE A 5 12.74 26.24 5.73
CA ILE A 5 13.02 25.94 4.33
C ILE A 5 14.53 25.80 4.10
N ALA A 6 15.36 26.66 4.70
CA ALA A 6 16.82 26.56 4.62
C ALA A 6 17.37 25.29 5.29
N ILE A 7 16.80 24.88 6.43
CA ILE A 7 17.17 23.61 7.10
C ILE A 7 16.74 22.41 6.25
N ILE A 8 15.53 22.43 5.68
CA ILE A 8 15.03 21.38 4.78
C ILE A 8 15.92 21.29 3.52
N ILE A 9 16.32 22.41 2.93
CA ILE A 9 17.25 22.47 1.80
C ILE A 9 18.61 21.90 2.20
N CYS A 10 19.18 22.32 3.34
CA CYS A 10 20.43 21.76 3.85
C CYS A 10 20.35 20.24 4.04
N LEU A 11 19.25 19.72 4.58
CA LEU A 11 19.03 18.28 4.80
C LEU A 11 18.78 17.48 3.51
N ILE A 12 18.32 18.12 2.42
CA ILE A 12 18.20 17.51 1.08
C ILE A 12 19.59 17.28 0.47
N PHE A 13 20.56 18.17 0.75
CA PHE A 13 21.89 18.13 0.14
C PHE A 13 22.95 17.36 0.96
N PHE A 14 22.69 17.04 2.23
CA PHE A 14 23.63 16.26 3.04
C PHE A 14 23.53 14.75 2.80
N ARG A 15 24.65 14.11 2.41
CA ARG A 15 24.79 12.65 2.33
C ARG A 15 24.48 11.99 3.69
N ARG A 16 23.90 10.77 3.63
CA ARG A 16 23.48 9.93 4.77
C ARG A 16 24.57 9.67 5.82
N ASP A 17 25.84 9.86 5.48
CA ASP A 17 26.99 9.53 6.35
C ASP A 17 27.52 10.73 7.14
N THR A 18 26.81 11.86 7.13
CA THR A 18 27.24 13.03 7.90
C THR A 18 26.82 12.94 9.36
N ALA A 19 27.73 13.28 10.27
CA ALA A 19 27.51 13.27 11.71
C ALA A 19 26.25 14.08 12.12
N VAL A 20 25.95 15.16 11.40
CA VAL A 20 24.76 16.00 11.61
C VAL A 20 23.47 15.20 11.38
N PHE A 21 23.40 14.36 10.35
CA PHE A 21 22.23 13.49 10.09
C PHE A 21 22.03 12.48 11.23
N ASN A 22 23.10 11.87 11.72
CA ASN A 22 23.04 10.88 12.80
C ASN A 22 22.66 11.50 14.15
N ILE A 23 23.16 12.69 14.45
CA ILE A 23 22.82 13.44 15.68
C ILE A 23 21.35 13.87 15.64
N LEU A 24 20.89 14.42 14.52
CA LEU A 24 19.48 14.79 14.36
C LEU A 24 18.57 13.57 14.46
N LYS A 25 18.92 12.45 13.81
CA LYS A 25 18.18 11.19 13.93
C LYS A 25 18.09 10.71 15.38
N GLY A 26 19.21 10.65 16.11
CA GLY A 26 19.23 10.21 17.51
C GLY A 26 18.50 11.16 18.47
N PHE A 27 18.47 12.47 18.18
CA PHE A 27 17.66 13.44 18.91
C PHE A 27 16.17 13.22 18.63
N PHE A 28 15.78 13.02 17.38
CA PHE A 28 14.39 12.81 16.99
C PHE A 28 13.80 11.45 17.43
N ASP A 29 14.61 10.39 17.42
CA ASP A 29 14.23 9.06 17.94
C ASP A 29 13.92 9.08 19.45
N LYS A 30 14.49 10.03 20.22
CA LYS A 30 14.24 10.21 21.66
C LYS A 30 12.98 11.00 21.99
N ILE A 31 12.44 11.78 21.04
CA ILE A 31 11.35 12.75 21.27
C ILE A 31 10.04 12.26 20.65
N SER A 32 10.11 11.34 19.69
CA SER A 32 8.92 10.66 19.18
C SER A 32 8.46 9.60 20.17
N PRO A 33 7.24 9.64 20.73
CA PRO A 33 6.65 8.43 21.29
C PRO A 33 6.67 7.37 20.17
N THR A 34 7.00 6.13 20.52
CA THR A 34 7.01 4.98 19.60
C THR A 34 5.59 4.74 19.09
N ARG A 35 5.18 5.48 18.05
CA ARG A 35 3.88 5.32 17.41
C ARG A 35 3.84 4.00 16.67
N LYS A 36 2.77 3.24 16.92
CA LYS A 36 2.57 1.88 16.42
C LYS A 36 2.53 1.90 14.88
N VAL A 37 3.62 1.45 14.26
CA VAL A 37 3.64 1.18 12.82
C VAL A 37 2.80 -0.07 12.61
N PHE A 38 1.74 0.00 11.79
CA PHE A 38 0.91 -1.15 11.47
C PHE A 38 1.68 -2.09 10.53
N GLU A 39 2.50 -2.95 11.13
CA GLU A 39 3.18 -4.01 10.42
C GLU A 39 2.34 -5.28 10.53
N THR A 40 2.14 -5.97 9.41
CA THR A 40 1.36 -7.22 9.36
C THR A 40 1.85 -8.21 10.42
N ALA A 41 3.18 -8.38 10.54
CA ALA A 41 3.76 -9.27 11.54
C ALA A 41 3.48 -8.83 12.98
N ALA A 42 3.59 -7.54 13.29
CA ALA A 42 3.32 -7.02 14.63
C ALA A 42 1.85 -7.18 15.02
N GLU A 43 0.93 -6.93 14.09
CA GLU A 43 -0.51 -7.08 14.33
C GLU A 43 -0.90 -8.55 14.49
N VAL A 44 -0.32 -9.47 13.72
CA VAL A 44 -0.62 -10.90 13.86
C VAL A 44 0.00 -11.49 15.14
N ALA A 45 1.24 -11.09 15.49
CA ALA A 45 1.92 -11.55 16.70
C ALA A 45 1.15 -11.23 17.99
N ALA A 46 0.34 -10.17 17.98
CA ALA A 46 -0.50 -9.81 19.11
C ALA A 46 -1.66 -10.79 19.39
N ARG A 47 -1.93 -11.77 18.51
CA ARG A 47 -3.18 -12.56 18.51
C ARG A 47 -2.99 -14.09 18.54
N ASP A 48 -1.78 -14.58 18.84
CA ASP A 48 -1.40 -16.03 18.85
C ASP A 48 -1.85 -16.82 17.60
N VAL A 49 -1.97 -16.13 16.46
CA VAL A 49 -2.24 -16.74 15.16
C VAL A 49 -0.91 -16.98 14.45
N PRO A 50 -0.63 -18.18 13.91
CA PRO A 50 0.54 -18.43 13.07
C PRO A 50 0.58 -17.48 11.87
N LEU A 51 1.79 -17.00 11.55
CA LEU A 51 2.07 -16.18 10.38
C LEU A 51 3.15 -16.84 9.52
N GLU A 52 2.80 -17.21 8.29
CA GLU A 52 3.77 -17.66 7.29
C GLU A 52 4.05 -16.55 6.27
N SER A 53 5.28 -16.49 5.79
CA SER A 53 5.72 -15.61 4.70
C SER A 53 6.02 -16.45 3.47
N HIS A 54 5.49 -16.03 2.32
CA HIS A 54 5.62 -16.75 1.06
C HIS A 54 6.10 -15.81 -0.04
N PHE A 55 7.22 -16.15 -0.65
CA PHE A 55 7.80 -15.37 -1.74
C PHE A 55 7.38 -15.95 -3.09
N VAL A 56 6.69 -15.14 -3.89
CA VAL A 56 6.18 -15.51 -5.21
C VAL A 56 6.87 -14.66 -6.26
N THR A 57 7.45 -15.30 -7.27
CA THR A 57 8.09 -14.59 -8.39
C THR A 57 7.11 -14.51 -9.55
N THR A 58 6.82 -13.30 -10.00
CA THR A 58 5.98 -13.02 -11.16
C THR A 58 6.72 -13.29 -12.46
N SER A 59 5.99 -13.49 -13.56
CA SER A 59 6.59 -13.77 -14.87
C SER A 59 7.46 -12.63 -15.40
N ASP A 60 7.20 -11.40 -14.98
CA ASP A 60 8.02 -10.23 -15.33
C ASP A 60 9.11 -9.92 -14.28
N GLY A 61 9.25 -10.77 -13.25
CA GLY A 61 10.44 -10.82 -12.40
C GLY A 61 10.37 -10.10 -11.07
N TYR A 62 9.22 -9.52 -10.69
CA TYR A 62 8.99 -9.02 -9.32
C TYR A 62 8.84 -10.17 -8.34
N ILE A 63 9.42 -10.00 -7.15
CA ILE A 63 9.29 -10.95 -6.04
C ILE A 63 8.34 -10.35 -5.00
N LEU A 64 7.21 -11.01 -4.82
CA LEU A 64 6.11 -10.59 -3.95
C LEU A 64 6.13 -11.39 -2.65
N ASN A 65 6.02 -10.70 -1.51
CA ASN A 65 5.91 -11.36 -0.22
C ASN A 65 4.44 -11.37 0.24
N LEU A 66 3.84 -12.56 0.25
CA LEU A 66 2.50 -12.80 0.75
C LEU A 66 2.57 -13.26 2.20
N PHE A 67 1.54 -12.92 2.97
CA PHE A 67 1.36 -13.45 4.31
C PHE A 67 0.20 -14.44 4.34
N ARG A 68 0.35 -15.50 5.13
CA ARG A 68 -0.71 -16.48 5.37
C ARG A 68 -0.95 -16.61 6.86
N ILE A 69 -2.21 -16.56 7.25
CA ILE A 69 -2.67 -16.78 8.62
C ILE A 69 -3.76 -17.85 8.61
N PHE A 70 -3.72 -18.77 9.57
CA PHE A 70 -4.60 -19.93 9.60
C PHE A 70 -4.70 -20.49 11.01
N HIS A 71 -5.71 -21.33 11.25
CA HIS A 71 -5.87 -22.01 12.52
C HIS A 71 -4.87 -23.16 12.65
N LYS A 72 -4.25 -23.34 13.83
CA LYS A 72 -3.29 -24.44 14.14
C LYS A 72 -3.86 -25.86 13.95
N LEU A 73 -5.19 -26.01 13.80
CA LEU A 73 -5.86 -27.30 13.58
C LEU A 73 -6.29 -27.39 12.11
N PRO A 74 -6.16 -28.56 11.46
CA PRO A 74 -6.50 -28.71 10.05
C PRO A 74 -8.01 -28.57 9.85
N ALA A 75 -8.48 -27.39 9.47
CA ALA A 75 -9.80 -27.19 8.92
C ALA A 75 -9.71 -27.33 7.38
N PRO A 76 -10.48 -28.23 6.76
CA PRO A 76 -10.57 -28.33 5.31
C PRO A 76 -11.53 -27.23 4.82
N GLY A 77 -11.14 -25.97 4.91
CA GLY A 77 -12.13 -24.92 5.13
C GLY A 77 -12.15 -23.73 4.18
N ARG A 78 -11.81 -23.90 2.90
CA ARG A 78 -11.80 -22.82 1.88
C ARG A 78 -10.64 -21.84 2.05
N VAL A 79 -10.14 -21.37 0.91
CA VAL A 79 -9.01 -20.46 0.81
C VAL A 79 -9.52 -19.11 0.36
N VAL A 80 -9.07 -18.05 1.02
CA VAL A 80 -9.41 -16.68 0.68
C VAL A 80 -8.16 -15.82 0.52
N LEU A 81 -8.10 -15.08 -0.57
CA LEU A 81 -7.10 -14.05 -0.82
C LEU A 81 -7.70 -12.67 -0.57
N PHE A 82 -7.08 -11.91 0.33
CA PHE A 82 -7.38 -10.50 0.56
C PHE A 82 -6.38 -9.60 -0.15
N GLN A 83 -6.87 -8.71 -1.02
CA GLN A 83 -6.04 -7.78 -1.79
C GLN A 83 -6.33 -6.33 -1.41
N HIS A 84 -5.29 -5.63 -0.98
CA HIS A 84 -5.36 -4.25 -0.52
C HIS A 84 -5.52 -3.22 -1.66
N GLY A 85 -5.87 -1.99 -1.28
CA GLY A 85 -6.03 -0.87 -2.21
C GLY A 85 -4.73 -0.12 -2.54
N MET A 86 -4.86 1.01 -3.23
CA MET A 86 -3.73 1.86 -3.61
C MET A 86 -3.04 2.40 -2.34
N LEU A 87 -1.71 2.56 -2.38
CA LEU A 87 -0.91 3.07 -1.25
C LEU A 87 -1.07 2.25 0.05
N SER A 88 -1.35 0.95 -0.07
CA SER A 88 -1.60 0.08 1.08
C SER A 88 -0.67 -1.14 1.11
N ASN A 89 -0.86 -1.99 2.11
CA ASN A 89 -0.25 -3.30 2.30
C ASN A 89 -1.22 -4.24 3.05
N SER A 90 -0.81 -5.48 3.26
CA SER A 90 -1.59 -6.54 3.93
C SER A 90 -2.12 -6.22 5.33
N SER A 91 -1.52 -5.25 6.06
CA SER A 91 -1.97 -4.87 7.40
C SER A 91 -3.39 -4.32 7.45
N ASP A 92 -3.92 -3.79 6.34
CA ASP A 92 -5.31 -3.30 6.24
C ASP A 92 -6.33 -4.35 6.73
N TRP A 93 -6.01 -5.63 6.54
CA TRP A 93 -6.89 -6.75 6.86
C TRP A 93 -6.73 -7.29 8.28
N VAL A 94 -5.71 -6.84 9.03
CA VAL A 94 -5.37 -7.34 10.37
C VAL A 94 -5.15 -6.21 11.40
N ALA A 95 -5.45 -4.96 11.04
CA ALA A 95 -5.15 -3.79 11.87
C ALA A 95 -6.00 -3.67 13.16
N VAL A 96 -7.08 -4.43 13.29
CA VAL A 96 -8.02 -4.38 14.43
C VAL A 96 -8.34 -5.78 14.95
N ASP A 97 -8.71 -5.88 16.23
CA ASP A 97 -8.96 -7.17 16.89
C ASP A 97 -10.06 -7.96 16.20
N GLN A 98 -11.17 -7.30 15.89
CA GLN A 98 -12.31 -7.90 15.18
C GLN A 98 -12.15 -7.81 13.65
N SER A 99 -10.93 -7.91 13.12
CA SER A 99 -10.74 -7.85 11.67
C SER A 99 -11.37 -9.05 10.98
N ILE A 100 -11.83 -8.85 9.74
CA ILE A 100 -12.44 -9.91 8.94
C ILE A 100 -11.47 -11.09 8.71
N ALA A 101 -10.16 -10.83 8.63
CA ALA A 101 -9.16 -11.87 8.46
C ALA A 101 -9.11 -12.80 9.68
N PHE A 102 -9.07 -12.24 10.89
CA PHE A 102 -9.08 -13.06 12.12
C PHE A 102 -10.41 -13.79 12.32
N GLN A 103 -11.54 -13.15 12.03
CA GLN A 103 -12.86 -13.81 12.10
C GLN A 103 -12.97 -15.00 11.14
N LEU A 104 -12.34 -14.93 9.96
CA LEU A 104 -12.31 -16.05 9.02
C LEU A 104 -11.36 -17.16 9.49
N VAL A 105 -10.21 -16.83 10.07
CA VAL A 105 -9.31 -17.81 10.70
C VAL A 105 -10.03 -18.58 11.82
N GLU A 106 -10.77 -17.90 12.70
CA GLU A 106 -11.57 -18.52 13.76
C GLU A 106 -12.65 -19.46 13.19
N LYS A 107 -13.16 -19.17 11.99
CA LYS A 107 -14.13 -20.01 11.27
C LYS A 107 -13.47 -21.12 10.44
N GLY A 108 -12.14 -21.32 10.58
CA GLY A 108 -11.40 -22.38 9.91
C GLY A 108 -11.03 -22.10 8.45
N TRP A 109 -11.03 -20.85 8.02
CA TRP A 109 -10.53 -20.47 6.69
C TRP A 109 -9.00 -20.41 6.66
N ASP A 110 -8.45 -20.74 5.49
CA ASP A 110 -7.05 -20.49 5.16
C ASP A 110 -6.94 -19.11 4.50
N VAL A 111 -6.38 -18.15 5.24
CA VAL A 111 -6.41 -16.72 4.88
C VAL A 111 -5.06 -16.27 4.35
N TRP A 112 -5.07 -15.79 3.12
CA TRP A 112 -3.93 -15.23 2.42
C TRP A 112 -4.08 -13.72 2.26
N LEU A 113 -3.01 -12.98 2.56
CA LEU A 113 -2.94 -11.54 2.50
C LEU A 113 -1.95 -11.13 1.41
N GLY A 114 -2.48 -10.60 0.31
CA GLY A 114 -1.72 -10.17 -0.84
C GLY A 114 -0.98 -8.86 -0.62
N ASN A 115 0.14 -8.69 -1.32
CA ASN A 115 0.91 -7.45 -1.33
C ASN A 115 1.32 -7.09 -2.77
N ASN A 116 1.05 -5.85 -3.17
CA ASN A 116 1.37 -5.38 -4.52
C ASN A 116 2.88 -5.13 -4.70
N ARG A 117 3.38 -5.37 -5.91
CA ARG A 117 4.71 -4.89 -6.34
C ARG A 117 4.97 -3.44 -5.93
N GLY A 118 6.18 -3.22 -5.41
CA GLY A 118 6.73 -1.96 -4.92
C GLY A 118 6.18 -1.43 -3.59
N ASN A 119 5.19 -2.09 -2.97
CA ASN A 119 4.81 -1.80 -1.59
C ASN A 119 5.95 -2.13 -0.60
N VAL A 120 5.80 -1.90 0.72
CA VAL A 120 6.91 -2.15 1.67
C VAL A 120 7.42 -3.59 1.70
N TYR A 121 6.60 -4.57 1.33
CA TYR A 121 6.91 -5.99 1.37
C TYR A 121 7.40 -6.56 0.03
N CYS A 122 7.18 -5.86 -1.09
CA CYS A 122 7.45 -6.36 -2.44
C CYS A 122 8.40 -5.44 -3.22
N ARG A 123 9.63 -5.22 -2.73
CA ARG A 123 10.62 -4.29 -3.37
C ARG A 123 11.81 -4.96 -4.03
N GLU A 124 11.72 -6.26 -4.27
CA GLU A 124 12.76 -7.04 -4.94
C GLU A 124 12.33 -7.43 -6.35
N HIS A 125 13.33 -7.58 -7.21
CA HIS A 125 13.17 -8.04 -8.58
C HIS A 125 14.41 -8.82 -8.98
N VAL A 126 14.25 -9.83 -9.83
CA VAL A 126 15.34 -10.71 -10.28
C VAL A 126 16.43 -10.01 -11.12
N THR A 127 16.22 -8.77 -11.55
CA THR A 127 17.11 -8.07 -12.49
C THR A 127 17.20 -6.59 -12.18
N PHE A 128 16.07 -5.91 -11.98
CA PHE A 128 16.05 -4.47 -11.83
C PHE A 128 16.27 -4.03 -10.38
N SER A 129 17.17 -3.06 -10.20
CA SER A 129 17.27 -2.34 -8.93
C SER A 129 15.98 -1.61 -8.62
N ARG A 130 15.56 -1.61 -7.34
CA ARG A 130 14.38 -0.90 -6.84
C ARG A 130 14.38 0.61 -7.13
N TYR A 131 15.55 1.17 -7.42
CA TYR A 131 15.76 2.58 -7.76
C TYR A 131 15.73 2.86 -9.27
N SER A 132 15.68 1.82 -10.11
CA SER A 132 15.65 2.00 -11.56
C SER A 132 14.27 2.43 -12.06
N LYS A 133 14.24 3.13 -13.19
CA LYS A 133 12.98 3.43 -13.90
C LYS A 133 12.22 2.15 -14.26
N SER A 134 12.92 1.12 -14.74
CA SER A 134 12.32 -0.16 -15.14
C SER A 134 11.56 -0.83 -13.99
N PHE A 135 12.13 -0.87 -12.77
CA PHE A 135 11.42 -1.37 -11.58
C PHE A 135 10.17 -0.55 -11.21
N ASN A 136 10.13 0.73 -11.56
CA ASN A 136 9.02 1.62 -11.17
C ASN A 136 8.06 1.90 -12.33
N SER A 137 8.13 1.12 -13.41
CA SER A 137 7.28 1.24 -14.61
C SER A 137 6.17 0.19 -14.59
N TYR A 138 5.21 0.37 -13.69
CA TYR A 138 4.03 -0.49 -13.57
C TYR A 138 2.83 0.31 -13.05
N SER A 139 1.63 -0.26 -13.14
CA SER A 139 0.35 0.23 -12.63
C SER A 139 -0.51 -0.92 -12.14
N PHE A 140 -1.77 -0.67 -11.78
CA PHE A 140 -2.73 -1.74 -11.45
C PHE A 140 -2.92 -2.74 -12.60
N HIS A 141 -2.60 -2.36 -13.85
CA HIS A 141 -2.65 -3.25 -15.00
C HIS A 141 -1.64 -4.38 -14.87
N GLU A 142 -0.36 -4.07 -14.68
CA GLU A 142 0.67 -5.09 -14.48
C GLU A 142 0.43 -5.92 -13.21
N MET A 143 -0.14 -5.32 -12.16
CA MET A 143 -0.58 -6.07 -10.98
C MET A 143 -1.68 -7.09 -11.33
N GLY A 144 -2.65 -6.73 -12.18
CA GLY A 144 -3.67 -7.66 -12.66
C GLY A 144 -3.13 -8.72 -13.62
N MET A 145 -2.20 -8.34 -14.50
CA MET A 145 -1.66 -9.24 -15.54
C MET A 145 -0.59 -10.20 -15.03
N TYR A 146 0.15 -9.83 -13.98
CA TYR A 146 1.33 -10.59 -13.53
C TYR A 146 1.30 -10.92 -12.04
N ASP A 147 0.93 -9.97 -11.15
CA ASP A 147 0.90 -10.25 -9.70
C ASP A 147 -0.20 -11.25 -9.38
N LEU A 148 -1.45 -10.94 -9.74
CA LEU A 148 -2.59 -11.78 -9.36
C LEU A 148 -2.51 -13.21 -9.91
N PRO A 149 -2.16 -13.47 -11.19
CA PRO A 149 -2.00 -14.83 -11.67
C PRO A 149 -0.94 -15.62 -10.91
N ALA A 150 0.23 -15.03 -10.68
CA ALA A 150 1.31 -15.69 -9.94
C ALA A 150 0.90 -15.99 -8.49
N ILE A 151 0.24 -15.04 -7.82
CA ILE A 151 -0.27 -15.20 -6.45
C ILE A 151 -1.32 -16.31 -6.40
N ILE A 152 -2.32 -16.26 -7.28
CA ILE A 152 -3.44 -17.21 -7.28
C ILE A 152 -2.95 -18.63 -7.56
N ASP A 153 -2.08 -18.80 -8.55
CA ASP A 153 -1.55 -20.13 -8.88
C ASP A 153 -0.69 -20.69 -7.75
N TYR A 154 0.17 -19.86 -7.15
CA TYR A 154 0.95 -20.26 -5.98
C TYR A 154 0.06 -20.72 -4.82
N ILE A 155 -0.98 -19.96 -4.50
CA ILE A 155 -1.91 -20.29 -3.41
C ILE A 155 -2.63 -21.61 -3.70
N ARG A 156 -3.13 -21.78 -4.93
CA ARG A 156 -3.84 -23.01 -5.34
C ARG A 156 -2.96 -24.24 -5.22
N GLU A 157 -1.72 -24.16 -5.71
CA GLU A 157 -0.74 -25.23 -5.60
C GLU A 157 -0.40 -25.52 -4.12
N LYS A 158 -0.11 -24.48 -3.34
CA LYS A 158 0.28 -24.61 -1.94
C LYS A 158 -0.81 -25.22 -1.05
N THR A 159 -2.07 -25.01 -1.41
CA THR A 159 -3.24 -25.42 -0.61
C THR A 159 -4.00 -26.62 -1.20
N ASP A 160 -3.54 -27.15 -2.35
CA ASP A 160 -4.24 -28.17 -3.13
C ASP A 160 -5.71 -27.82 -3.41
N ARG A 161 -5.95 -26.57 -3.85
CA ARG A 161 -7.29 -26.06 -4.15
C ARG A 161 -7.45 -25.67 -5.60
N GLN A 162 -8.52 -26.18 -6.21
CA GLN A 162 -8.89 -25.82 -7.57
C GLN A 162 -9.38 -24.38 -7.71
N LYS A 163 -10.07 -23.84 -6.70
CA LYS A 163 -10.59 -22.46 -6.72
C LYS A 163 -10.40 -21.79 -5.36
N ILE A 164 -10.20 -20.47 -5.37
CA ILE A 164 -10.11 -19.64 -4.17
C ILE A 164 -11.15 -18.54 -4.16
N VAL A 165 -11.47 -18.01 -2.98
CA VAL A 165 -12.25 -16.77 -2.85
C VAL A 165 -11.31 -15.57 -2.94
N TYR A 166 -11.73 -14.53 -3.64
CA TYR A 166 -11.03 -13.26 -3.72
C TYR A 166 -11.82 -12.16 -3.01
N VAL A 167 -11.15 -11.39 -2.16
CA VAL A 167 -11.71 -10.20 -1.51
C VAL A 167 -10.81 -9.01 -1.86
N GLY A 168 -11.34 -8.06 -2.64
CA GLY A 168 -10.61 -6.89 -3.07
C GLY A 168 -11.13 -5.61 -2.41
N HIS A 169 -10.24 -4.72 -2.00
CA HIS A 169 -10.61 -3.35 -1.59
C HIS A 169 -10.06 -2.32 -2.57
N SER A 170 -10.90 -1.37 -3.01
CA SER A 170 -10.49 -0.24 -3.85
C SER A 170 -9.72 -0.71 -5.09
N GLN A 171 -8.45 -0.31 -5.26
CA GLN A 171 -7.57 -0.74 -6.34
C GLN A 171 -7.40 -2.26 -6.47
N GLY A 172 -7.51 -3.04 -5.37
CA GLY A 172 -7.49 -4.50 -5.48
C GLY A 172 -8.54 -4.99 -6.48
N ASN A 173 -9.70 -4.34 -6.51
CA ASN A 173 -10.73 -4.63 -7.50
C ASN A 173 -10.33 -4.24 -8.93
N SER A 174 -9.67 -3.10 -9.13
CA SER A 174 -9.15 -2.70 -10.46
C SER A 174 -8.21 -3.77 -11.03
N GLN A 175 -7.33 -4.33 -10.19
CA GLN A 175 -6.41 -5.39 -10.58
C GLN A 175 -7.17 -6.65 -10.99
N PHE A 176 -8.14 -7.06 -10.17
CA PHE A 176 -8.95 -8.23 -10.42
C PHE A 176 -9.78 -8.08 -11.71
N PHE A 177 -10.37 -6.90 -11.94
CA PHE A 177 -11.11 -6.63 -13.17
C PHE A 177 -10.20 -6.63 -14.40
N ALA A 178 -9.00 -6.06 -14.32
CA ALA A 178 -8.02 -6.13 -15.40
C ALA A 178 -7.65 -7.59 -15.71
N MET A 179 -7.34 -8.39 -14.68
CA MET A 179 -7.05 -9.81 -14.82
C MET A 179 -8.20 -10.56 -15.48
N MET A 180 -9.41 -10.49 -14.93
CA MET A 180 -10.56 -11.25 -15.44
C MET A 180 -11.00 -10.84 -16.85
N SER A 181 -10.74 -9.58 -17.24
CA SER A 181 -11.09 -9.09 -18.57
C SER A 181 -10.07 -9.50 -19.64
N LEU A 182 -8.80 -9.70 -19.26
CA LEU A 182 -7.69 -9.90 -20.19
C LEU A 182 -7.10 -11.32 -20.15
N LEU A 183 -7.39 -12.09 -19.09
CA LEU A 183 -6.93 -13.47 -18.86
C LEU A 183 -8.14 -14.36 -18.53
N PRO A 184 -8.99 -14.70 -19.52
CA PRO A 184 -10.23 -15.45 -19.28
C PRO A 184 -10.04 -16.80 -18.58
N GLU A 185 -8.89 -17.45 -18.75
CA GLU A 185 -8.51 -18.70 -18.09
C GLU A 185 -8.41 -18.57 -16.56
N MET A 186 -8.25 -17.35 -16.03
CA MET A 186 -8.23 -17.12 -14.59
C MET A 186 -9.61 -17.28 -13.95
N ASN A 187 -10.71 -17.20 -14.72
CA ASN A 187 -12.07 -17.40 -14.21
C ASN A 187 -12.25 -18.79 -13.57
N ASP A 188 -11.62 -19.81 -14.14
CA ASP A 188 -11.71 -21.20 -13.64
C ASP A 188 -10.99 -21.39 -12.30
N LYS A 189 -10.23 -20.39 -11.85
CA LYS A 189 -9.43 -20.41 -10.61
C LYS A 189 -10.12 -19.65 -9.46
N ILE A 190 -11.22 -18.96 -9.73
CA ILE A 190 -11.95 -18.16 -8.73
C ILE A 190 -13.29 -18.79 -8.41
N LEU A 191 -13.56 -18.97 -7.12
CA LEU A 191 -14.83 -19.47 -6.61
C LEU A 191 -15.86 -18.34 -6.48
N ALA A 192 -15.45 -17.21 -5.91
CA ALA A 192 -16.27 -16.03 -5.70
C ALA A 192 -15.38 -14.79 -5.52
N MET A 193 -15.90 -13.63 -5.92
CA MET A 193 -15.29 -12.32 -5.70
C MET A 193 -16.17 -11.48 -4.78
N PHE A 194 -15.57 -10.93 -3.72
CA PHE A 194 -16.19 -9.92 -2.87
C PHE A 194 -15.47 -8.58 -3.10
N ALA A 195 -16.16 -7.64 -3.76
CA ALA A 195 -15.58 -6.35 -4.13
C ALA A 195 -16.01 -5.25 -3.14
N LEU A 196 -15.08 -4.84 -2.27
CA LEU A 196 -15.29 -3.77 -1.29
C LEU A 196 -14.84 -2.42 -1.88
N ALA A 197 -15.76 -1.46 -2.01
CA ALA A 197 -15.52 -0.17 -2.68
C ALA A 197 -14.87 -0.35 -4.08
N PRO A 198 -15.55 -1.02 -5.03
CA PRO A 198 -14.97 -1.36 -6.34
C PRO A 198 -14.61 -0.11 -7.14
N VAL A 199 -13.45 -0.16 -7.81
CA VAL A 199 -12.98 0.88 -8.73
C VAL A 199 -12.81 0.25 -10.11
N ALA A 200 -13.77 0.49 -11.00
CA ALA A 200 -13.70 0.06 -12.41
C ALA A 200 -13.51 1.25 -13.36
N SER A 201 -14.16 2.38 -13.06
CA SER A 201 -13.95 3.67 -13.75
C SER A 201 -14.07 4.82 -12.74
N LEU A 202 -13.37 5.92 -13.03
CA LEU A 202 -13.43 7.16 -12.26
C LEU A 202 -14.23 8.27 -12.96
N ALA A 203 -14.87 7.98 -14.10
CA ALA A 203 -15.62 8.97 -14.91
C ALA A 203 -16.69 9.74 -14.11
N HIS A 204 -17.35 9.07 -13.17
CA HIS A 204 -18.37 9.66 -12.29
C HIS A 204 -17.95 9.73 -10.82
N ALA A 205 -16.66 9.53 -10.53
CA ALA A 205 -16.15 9.75 -9.18
C ALA A 205 -16.38 11.22 -8.79
N ARG A 206 -16.51 11.48 -7.47
CA ARG A 206 -16.67 12.85 -6.96
C ARG A 206 -15.57 13.75 -7.52
N ALA A 207 -15.91 14.99 -7.87
CA ALA A 207 -14.99 15.94 -8.51
C ALA A 207 -13.61 16.01 -7.81
N ARG A 208 -13.60 15.93 -6.49
CA ARG A 208 -12.37 15.92 -5.68
C ARG A 208 -11.43 14.73 -5.94
N VAL A 209 -11.98 13.53 -6.17
CA VAL A 209 -11.23 12.32 -6.55
C VAL A 209 -10.66 12.51 -7.95
N GLN A 210 -11.48 13.00 -8.88
CA GLN A 210 -11.04 13.24 -10.26
C GLN A 210 -9.94 14.30 -10.34
N ILE A 211 -10.08 15.41 -9.61
CA ILE A 211 -9.08 16.48 -9.54
C ILE A 211 -7.76 15.92 -9.03
N MET A 212 -7.77 15.09 -7.99
CA MET A 212 -6.56 14.49 -7.44
C MET A 212 -5.79 13.65 -8.46
N TYR A 213 -6.46 12.75 -9.18
CA TYR A 213 -5.80 11.95 -10.22
C TYR A 213 -5.36 12.80 -11.42
N LYS A 214 -6.14 13.83 -11.79
CA LYS A 214 -5.76 14.80 -12.84
C LYS A 214 -4.61 15.73 -12.40
N MET A 215 -4.47 16.03 -11.11
CA MET A 215 -3.35 16.82 -10.58
C MET A 215 -2.02 16.06 -10.68
N ALA A 216 -2.04 14.73 -10.60
CA ALA A 216 -0.86 13.91 -10.89
C ALA A 216 -0.33 14.13 -12.33
N VAL A 217 -1.24 14.46 -13.27
CA VAL A 217 -0.89 14.81 -14.65
C VAL A 217 -0.33 16.22 -14.76
N ILE A 218 -0.83 17.18 -13.98
CA ILE A 218 -0.33 18.56 -13.97
C ILE A 218 1.11 18.62 -13.42
N LEU A 219 1.47 17.69 -12.52
CA LEU A 219 2.85 17.50 -12.05
C LEU A 219 3.79 16.82 -13.07
N ARG A 220 3.36 16.56 -14.32
CA ARG A 220 4.21 15.97 -15.39
C ARG A 220 5.41 16.82 -15.80
N ALA A 221 5.30 18.16 -15.77
CA ALA A 221 6.43 19.02 -16.14
C ALA A 221 7.61 18.88 -15.14
N PRO A 222 7.38 18.90 -13.81
CA PRO A 222 8.41 18.54 -12.84
C PRO A 222 8.92 17.10 -12.98
N ARG A 223 8.06 16.14 -13.39
CA ARG A 223 8.43 14.70 -13.49
C ARG A 223 9.70 14.46 -14.31
N ARG A 224 9.89 15.13 -15.46
CA ARG A 224 11.13 14.95 -16.24
C ARG A 224 12.37 15.35 -15.45
N ILE A 225 12.28 16.47 -14.73
CA ILE A 225 13.35 16.95 -13.85
C ILE A 225 13.61 15.92 -12.76
N PHE A 226 12.55 15.45 -12.10
CA PHE A 226 12.67 14.48 -11.02
C PHE A 226 13.11 13.08 -11.47
N GLU A 227 12.72 12.61 -12.66
CA GLU A 227 13.25 11.39 -13.27
C GLU A 227 14.74 11.53 -13.60
N MET A 228 15.18 12.69 -14.09
CA MET A 228 16.60 12.97 -14.35
C MET A 228 17.43 12.94 -13.06
N ILE A 229 16.86 13.34 -11.93
CA ILE A 229 17.52 13.28 -10.61
C ILE A 229 17.24 11.97 -9.84
N GLY A 230 16.66 10.94 -10.47
CA GLY A 230 16.53 9.58 -9.91
C GLY A 230 15.31 9.34 -9.02
N PHE A 231 14.33 10.24 -9.00
CA PHE A 231 13.10 10.12 -8.20
C PHE A 231 11.98 9.47 -9.02
N HIS A 232 11.88 8.14 -8.97
CA HIS A 232 10.92 7.37 -9.79
C HIS A 232 9.62 6.96 -9.07
N ARG A 233 9.52 7.13 -7.74
CA ARG A 233 8.29 6.86 -6.95
C ARG A 233 7.77 8.12 -6.30
N LEU A 234 6.46 8.23 -6.10
CA LEU A 234 5.86 9.34 -5.35
C LEU A 234 6.46 9.48 -3.94
N SER A 235 6.66 8.35 -3.25
CA SER A 235 7.23 8.32 -1.89
C SER A 235 8.67 8.82 -1.81
N SER A 236 9.40 8.84 -2.93
CA SER A 236 10.74 9.41 -2.99
C SER A 236 10.71 10.94 -2.94
N TYR A 237 9.62 11.59 -3.36
CA TYR A 237 9.49 13.06 -3.45
C TYR A 237 9.15 13.68 -2.10
N PHE A 238 8.60 12.89 -1.17
CA PHE A 238 8.49 13.24 0.24
C PHE A 238 9.78 12.76 0.92
N PRO A 239 10.71 13.68 1.24
CA PRO A 239 12.03 13.27 1.71
C PRO A 239 11.91 12.42 2.97
N ARG A 240 12.68 11.33 3.05
CA ARG A 240 12.56 10.41 4.19
C ARG A 240 12.83 11.08 5.54
N PHE A 241 13.62 12.15 5.56
CA PHE A 241 13.92 12.95 6.75
C PHE A 241 12.76 13.89 7.16
N LEU A 242 11.84 14.18 6.24
CA LEU A 242 10.62 14.93 6.52
C LEU A 242 9.57 14.05 7.20
N TYR A 243 9.61 12.71 7.07
CA TYR A 243 8.67 11.86 7.82
C TYR A 243 8.85 12.00 9.33
N PRO A 244 10.05 11.91 9.94
CA PRO A 244 10.25 12.19 11.35
C PRO A 244 9.78 13.59 11.75
N LEU A 245 10.08 14.62 10.94
CA LEU A 245 9.65 15.98 11.23
C LEU A 245 8.11 16.11 11.18
N LEU A 246 7.46 15.51 10.19
CA LEU A 246 6.00 15.44 10.08
C LEU A 246 5.40 14.62 11.23
N ASP A 247 6.01 13.50 11.61
CA ASP A 247 5.57 12.65 12.72
C ASP A 247 5.67 13.39 14.07
N ILE A 248 6.80 14.06 14.33
CA ILE A 248 7.05 14.83 15.55
C ILE A 248 6.19 16.09 15.65
N THR A 249 5.94 16.76 14.52
CA THR A 249 5.12 17.99 14.51
C THR A 249 3.64 17.67 14.40
N SER A 250 3.25 16.45 14.01
CA SER A 250 1.86 16.06 13.88
C SER A 250 1.05 16.21 15.17
N PRO A 251 1.50 16.01 16.41
CA PRO A 251 0.68 16.32 17.58
C PRO A 251 0.28 17.80 17.67
N LEU A 252 1.09 18.72 17.13
CA LEU A 252 0.85 20.17 17.15
C LEU A 252 -0.10 20.63 16.04
N TRP A 253 0.00 20.04 14.85
CA TRP A 253 -0.83 20.44 13.71
C TRP A 253 -1.86 19.40 13.29
N CYS A 254 -1.82 18.14 13.72
CA CYS A 254 -2.79 17.10 13.37
C CYS A 254 -4.18 17.37 13.96
N PRO A 255 -4.36 17.99 15.14
CA PRO A 255 -5.69 18.46 15.56
C PRO A 255 -6.21 19.59 14.65
N ILE A 256 -5.36 20.57 14.33
CA ILE A 256 -5.68 21.72 13.47
C ILE A 256 -5.89 21.29 12.02
N ALA A 257 -5.07 20.37 11.52
CA ALA A 257 -5.10 19.81 10.19
C ALA A 257 -6.13 18.71 10.10
N ASN A 258 -6.51 17.95 11.14
CA ASN A 258 -7.68 17.09 11.08
C ASN A 258 -8.94 17.94 10.98
N TYR A 259 -9.03 19.00 11.79
CA TYR A 259 -10.12 19.98 11.77
C TYR A 259 -10.20 20.75 10.44
N ALA A 260 -9.06 21.15 9.84
CA ALA A 260 -9.01 21.92 8.59
C ALA A 260 -8.88 21.08 7.30
N VAL A 261 -8.24 19.90 7.36
CA VAL A 261 -7.73 19.14 6.20
C VAL A 261 -8.00 17.62 6.27
N GLY A 262 -8.01 16.98 7.44
CA GLY A 262 -8.11 15.52 7.63
C GLY A 262 -9.53 15.01 7.44
N HIS A 263 -10.54 15.82 7.81
CA HIS A 263 -11.92 15.61 7.37
C HIS A 263 -12.08 15.72 5.85
N ARG A 264 -11.15 16.36 5.12
CA ARG A 264 -11.24 16.56 3.67
C ARG A 264 -10.40 15.54 2.90
N LEU A 265 -9.18 15.22 3.30
CA LEU A 265 -8.28 14.35 2.51
C LEU A 265 -8.71 12.88 2.48
N LEU A 266 -9.02 12.21 3.59
CA LEU A 266 -9.56 10.83 3.52
C LEU A 266 -10.95 10.78 2.88
N ASN A 267 -11.71 11.86 2.98
CA ASN A 267 -12.93 12.06 2.20
C ASN A 267 -12.61 12.18 0.70
N ILE A 268 -11.54 12.86 0.32
CA ILE A 268 -11.05 13.00 -1.06
C ILE A 268 -10.59 11.65 -1.62
N PHE A 269 -9.93 10.79 -0.83
CA PHE A 269 -9.44 9.48 -1.29
C PHE A 269 -10.52 8.39 -1.28
N CYS A 270 -11.34 8.30 -0.23
CA CYS A 270 -12.18 7.13 0.04
C CYS A 270 -13.61 7.44 0.51
N SER A 271 -13.98 8.72 0.62
CA SER A 271 -15.38 9.12 0.87
C SER A 271 -16.06 8.54 2.13
N TYR A 272 -15.31 8.28 3.20
CA TYR A 272 -15.85 7.72 4.45
C TYR A 272 -16.77 8.69 5.22
N PRO A 273 -17.94 8.24 5.73
CA PRO A 273 -18.70 8.96 6.75
C PRO A 273 -17.99 8.87 8.12
N CYS A 274 -18.03 9.98 8.85
CA CYS A 274 -17.04 10.36 9.87
C CYS A 274 -17.23 9.88 11.34
N PRO A 275 -18.21 9.06 11.81
CA PRO A 275 -18.22 8.77 13.24
C PRO A 275 -17.27 7.65 13.70
N THR A 276 -16.84 6.75 12.80
CA THR A 276 -16.21 5.47 13.21
C THR A 276 -14.71 5.35 12.95
N ILE A 277 -14.08 6.34 12.32
CA ILE A 277 -12.62 6.32 12.08
C ILE A 277 -11.94 7.11 13.20
N ILE A 278 -11.13 6.41 13.99
CA ILE A 278 -10.21 6.98 14.98
C ILE A 278 -9.49 8.19 14.36
N CYS A 279 -9.60 9.36 14.99
CA CYS A 279 -9.22 10.71 14.53
C CYS A 279 -7.73 10.92 14.17
N ASN A 280 -7.13 10.09 13.31
CA ASN A 280 -5.75 10.22 12.82
C ASN A 280 -5.70 10.10 11.27
N SER A 281 -6.70 10.64 10.58
CA SER A 281 -6.93 10.49 9.15
C SER A 281 -5.80 10.99 8.26
N PHE A 282 -5.27 12.18 8.57
CA PHE A 282 -4.17 12.79 7.82
C PHE A 282 -2.86 12.05 8.06
N GLU A 283 -2.59 11.72 9.32
CA GLU A 283 -1.38 11.03 9.75
C GLU A 283 -1.29 9.60 9.18
N TYR A 284 -2.39 8.85 9.24
CA TYR A 284 -2.54 7.54 8.61
C TYR A 284 -2.33 7.61 7.08
N PHE A 285 -2.82 8.67 6.43
CA PHE A 285 -2.62 8.83 5.00
C PHE A 285 -1.17 9.20 4.64
N PHE A 286 -0.57 10.20 5.28
CA PHE A 286 0.76 10.72 4.91
C PHE A 286 1.92 9.91 5.47
N LEU A 287 1.84 9.43 6.71
CA LEU A 287 2.96 8.71 7.34
C LEU A 287 2.92 7.22 7.00
N PHE A 288 1.73 6.63 6.88
CA PHE A 288 1.62 5.20 6.66
C PHE A 288 1.40 4.83 5.19
N ARG A 289 0.39 5.40 4.54
CA ARG A 289 0.04 5.02 3.15
C ARG A 289 1.08 5.46 2.11
N ILE A 290 1.67 6.65 2.23
CA ILE A 290 2.74 7.08 1.29
C ILE A 290 4.00 6.19 1.40
N ARG A 291 4.33 5.64 2.60
CA ARG A 291 5.48 4.75 2.77
C ARG A 291 5.32 3.41 2.04
N ASN A 292 4.08 2.94 1.87
CA ASN A 292 3.78 1.79 1.01
C ASN A 292 4.14 2.12 -0.44
N GLY A 293 3.80 3.32 -0.89
CA GLY A 293 4.28 3.85 -2.17
C GLY A 293 3.48 3.35 -3.37
N THR A 294 3.55 4.15 -4.42
CA THR A 294 2.90 3.97 -5.73
C THR A 294 3.86 4.51 -6.79
N THR A 295 3.64 4.17 -8.06
CA THR A 295 4.39 4.70 -9.19
C THR A 295 3.67 5.89 -9.81
N TRP A 296 4.41 6.71 -10.54
CA TRP A 296 3.80 7.74 -11.38
C TRP A 296 2.93 7.16 -12.48
N GLN A 297 3.34 6.03 -13.04
CA GLN A 297 2.56 5.33 -14.06
C GLN A 297 1.19 4.89 -13.52
N GLU A 298 1.10 4.44 -12.26
CA GLU A 298 -0.18 4.10 -11.63
C GLU A 298 -1.11 5.32 -11.49
N LEU A 299 -0.59 6.45 -10.99
CA LEU A 299 -1.38 7.69 -10.88
C LEU A 299 -1.82 8.20 -12.26
N GLU A 300 -0.92 8.16 -13.25
CA GLU A 300 -1.25 8.52 -14.62
C GLU A 300 -2.29 7.58 -15.23
N HIS A 301 -2.25 6.28 -14.90
CA HIS A 301 -3.25 5.33 -15.39
C HIS A 301 -4.63 5.75 -14.89
N TYR A 302 -4.79 5.99 -13.58
CA TYR A 302 -6.06 6.45 -13.02
C TYR A 302 -6.50 7.83 -13.51
N SER A 303 -5.57 8.71 -13.87
CA SER A 303 -5.93 10.03 -14.41
C SER A 303 -6.67 9.98 -15.76
N ARG A 304 -6.55 8.85 -16.46
CA ARG A 304 -7.18 8.60 -17.77
C ARG A 304 -8.44 7.74 -17.65
N ALA A 305 -8.74 7.19 -16.47
CA ALA A 305 -9.80 6.21 -16.20
C ALA A 305 -11.13 6.84 -15.73
#